data_AF-A0A377PBM0-F1
#
_entry.id   AF-A0A377PBM0-F1
#
_cell.length_a   1.000
_cell.length_b   1.000
_cell.length_c   1.000
_cell.angle_alpha   90.00
_cell.angle_beta   90.00
_cell.angle_gamma   90.00
#
_symmetry.space_group_name_H-M   'P 1'
#
loop_
_entity.id
_entity.type
_entity.pdbx_description
1 polymer ?
#
loop_
_entity_poly.entity_id
_entity_poly.type
_entity_poly.pdbx_seq_one_letter_code
_entity_poly.pdbx_strand_id
1 'polypeptide(L)'
;MRSGPDGRAKPYNDMYCAAQQRLNVPIGNILHVGDDLTTDVAGAVRCGMQACWINDRERSLTTASDSRLLPHVEISRLDSLTALI
;
A
#
# COMPACT_ATOMS: atom_id res chain seq x y z
N MET A 1 -14.05 4.33 -12.18
CA MET A 1 -12.70 4.52 -11.61
C MET A 1 -12.23 5.91 -11.98
N ARG A 2 -12.25 6.86 -11.05
CA ARG A 2 -11.68 8.19 -11.24
C ARG A 2 -10.52 8.35 -10.26
N SER A 3 -9.32 8.43 -10.80
CA SER A 3 -8.19 9.03 -10.11
C SER A 3 -8.41 10.53 -10.04
N GLY A 4 -7.75 11.20 -9.10
CA GLY A 4 -7.65 12.66 -9.07
C GLY A 4 -7.07 13.23 -10.37
N PRO A 5 -7.02 14.57 -10.49
CA PRO A 5 -6.82 15.29 -11.75
C PRO A 5 -5.57 14.89 -12.57
N ASP A 6 -4.57 14.25 -11.96
CA ASP A 6 -3.21 14.18 -12.49
C ASP A 6 -2.62 12.76 -12.70
N GLY A 7 -3.41 11.68 -12.74
CA GLY A 7 -2.78 10.36 -12.94
C GLY A 7 -3.70 9.19 -13.25
N ARG A 8 -3.15 8.20 -13.98
CA ARG A 8 -3.83 6.92 -14.26
C ARG A 8 -4.21 6.23 -12.95
N ALA A 9 -5.34 5.52 -12.93
CA ALA A 9 -5.74 4.74 -11.75
C ALA A 9 -4.74 3.63 -11.47
N LYS A 10 -4.57 3.27 -10.20
CA LYS A 10 -3.86 2.05 -9.77
C LYS A 10 -4.19 0.90 -10.75
N PRO A 11 -3.21 0.09 -11.20
CA PRO A 11 -1.97 -0.24 -10.51
C PRO A 11 -0.71 0.34 -11.18
N TYR A 12 -0.80 1.45 -11.92
CA TYR A 12 0.39 1.99 -12.60
C TYR A 12 1.43 2.52 -11.60
N ASN A 13 2.65 1.98 -11.69
CA ASN A 13 3.81 2.26 -10.82
C ASN A 13 4.17 3.75 -10.70
N ASP A 14 3.70 4.58 -11.64
CA ASP A 14 3.99 6.00 -11.75
C ASP A 14 3.66 6.77 -10.46
N MET A 15 2.58 6.39 -9.76
CA MET A 15 2.21 7.03 -8.48
C MET A 15 3.26 6.77 -7.38
N TYR A 16 3.81 5.55 -7.32
CA TYR A 16 4.80 5.17 -6.31
C TYR A 16 6.16 5.81 -6.59
N CYS A 17 6.58 5.86 -7.85
CA CYS A 17 7.78 6.58 -8.26
C CYS A 17 7.68 8.10 -8.01
N ALA A 18 6.53 8.70 -8.31
CA ALA A 18 6.30 10.13 -8.04
C ALA A 18 6.34 10.44 -6.54
N ALA A 19 5.78 9.56 -5.70
CA ALA A 19 5.87 9.68 -4.24
C ALA A 19 7.32 9.62 -3.76
N GLN A 20 8.11 8.68 -4.27
CA GLN A 20 9.54 8.56 -3.94
C GLN A 20 10.33 9.81 -4.36
N GLN A 21 10.11 10.31 -5.58
CA GLN A 21 10.77 11.53 -6.06
C GLN A 21 10.41 12.75 -5.21
N ARG A 22 9.14 12.88 -4.81
CA ARG A 22 8.66 14.01 -4.01
C ARG A 22 9.17 13.97 -2.57
N LEU A 23 9.23 12.78 -1.96
CA LEU A 23 9.71 12.60 -0.59
C LEU A 23 11.25 12.58 -0.51
N ASN A 24 11.94 12.28 -1.62
CA ASN A 24 13.39 12.16 -1.70
C ASN A 24 13.98 11.19 -0.65
N VAL A 25 13.31 10.05 -0.46
CA VAL A 25 13.74 8.96 0.42
C VAL A 25 13.88 7.66 -0.37
N PRO A 26 14.69 6.70 0.08
CA PRO A 26 14.76 5.38 -0.54
C PRO A 26 13.38 4.72 -0.60
N ILE A 27 13.05 4.08 -1.72
CA ILE A 27 11.73 3.47 -1.96
C ILE A 27 11.33 2.47 -0.86
N GLY A 28 12.29 1.68 -0.36
CA GLY A 28 12.10 0.71 0.72
C GLY A 28 11.88 1.33 2.10
N ASN A 29 12.08 2.64 2.26
CA ASN A 29 11.83 3.38 3.50
C ASN A 29 10.44 4.05 3.49
N ILE A 30 9.64 3.84 2.45
CA ILE A 30 8.29 4.36 2.33
C ILE A 30 7.32 3.25 2.71
N LEU A 31 6.47 3.52 3.71
CA LEU A 31 5.34 2.67 4.07
C LEU A 31 4.09 3.16 3.33
N HIS A 32 3.62 2.38 2.37
CA HIS A 32 2.31 2.59 1.75
C HIS A 32 1.23 2.01 2.65
N VAL A 33 0.18 2.79 2.93
CA VAL A 33 -0.95 2.34 3.76
C VAL A 33 -2.22 2.35 2.89
N GLY A 34 -2.92 1.23 2.80
CA GLY A 34 -4.16 1.11 2.00
C GLY A 34 -5.07 -0.03 2.47
N ASP A 35 -6.31 -0.05 2.02
CA ASP A 35 -7.36 -0.99 2.43
C ASP A 35 -7.60 -2.12 1.41
N ASP A 36 -7.09 -1.99 0.19
CA ASP A 36 -7.19 -3.00 -0.87
C ASP A 36 -5.88 -3.80 -1.02
N LEU A 37 -5.93 -5.11 -0.76
CA LEU A 37 -4.76 -6.00 -0.87
C LEU A 37 -4.19 -6.08 -2.29
N THR A 38 -5.05 -6.00 -3.31
CA THR A 38 -4.66 -6.24 -4.71
C THR A 38 -4.18 -4.97 -5.40
N THR A 39 -4.78 -3.82 -5.10
CA THR A 39 -4.37 -2.55 -5.73
C THR A 39 -3.34 -1.79 -4.92
N ASP A 40 -3.41 -1.82 -3.59
CA ASP A 40 -2.64 -0.91 -2.73
C ASP A 40 -1.41 -1.62 -2.20
N VAL A 41 -1.64 -2.75 -1.51
CA VAL A 41 -0.59 -3.55 -0.91
C VAL A 41 0.27 -4.21 -1.99
N ALA A 42 -0.34 -4.97 -2.92
CA ALA A 42 0.43 -5.61 -3.97
C ALA A 42 1.14 -4.59 -4.90
N GLY A 43 0.52 -3.43 -5.18
CA GLY A 43 1.14 -2.36 -5.95
C GLY A 43 2.38 -1.79 -5.27
N ALA A 44 2.30 -1.50 -3.97
CA ALA A 44 3.41 -0.99 -3.17
C ALA A 44 4.55 -2.00 -3.05
N VAL A 45 4.24 -3.27 -2.73
CA VAL A 45 5.26 -4.32 -2.61
C VAL A 45 5.97 -4.55 -3.96
N ARG A 46 5.24 -4.56 -5.08
CA ARG A 46 5.84 -4.69 -6.43
C ARG A 46 6.76 -3.52 -6.78
N CYS A 47 6.54 -2.34 -6.21
CA CYS A 47 7.41 -1.17 -6.38
C CYS A 47 8.59 -1.15 -5.41
N GLY A 48 8.71 -2.12 -4.49
CA GLY A 48 9.77 -2.18 -3.48
C GLY A 48 9.53 -1.29 -2.26
N MET A 49 8.30 -0.80 -2.07
CA MET A 49 7.89 -0.11 -0.84
C MET A 49 7.51 -1.12 0.25
N GLN A 50 7.55 -0.66 1.51
CA GLN A 50 6.84 -1.34 2.59
C GLN A 50 5.33 -1.12 2.40
N ALA A 51 4.51 -2.07 2.85
CA ALA A 51 3.06 -1.99 2.70
C ALA A 51 2.36 -2.36 4.01
N CYS A 52 1.45 -1.49 4.44
CA CYS A 52 0.54 -1.69 5.55
C CYS A 52 -0.89 -1.85 5.02
N TRP A 53 -1.54 -2.93 5.42
CA TRP A 53 -2.93 -3.16 5.10
C TRP A 53 -3.83 -2.70 6.25
N ILE A 54 -4.78 -1.82 5.95
CA ILE A 54 -5.87 -1.49 6.86
C ILE A 54 -7.01 -2.48 6.64
N ASN A 55 -7.15 -3.42 7.55
CA ASN A 55 -8.22 -4.41 7.56
C ASN A 55 -9.31 -4.02 8.57
N ASP A 56 -10.10 -3.00 8.23
CA ASP A 56 -11.22 -2.51 9.05
C ASP A 56 -12.43 -3.46 9.08
N ARG A 57 -12.43 -4.49 8.24
CA ARG A 57 -13.56 -5.40 8.00
C ARG A 57 -13.25 -6.87 8.27
N GLU A 58 -12.16 -7.16 8.98
CA GLU A 58 -11.75 -8.54 9.32
C GLU A 58 -11.71 -9.48 8.09
N ARG A 59 -11.31 -8.97 6.94
CA ARG A 59 -11.16 -9.76 5.72
C ARG A 59 -10.04 -10.79 5.94
N SER A 60 -10.23 -12.01 5.43
CA SER A 60 -9.20 -13.04 5.52
C SER A 60 -8.17 -12.86 4.40
N LEU A 61 -6.88 -12.89 4.76
CA LEU A 61 -5.76 -12.96 3.81
C LEU A 61 -5.90 -14.10 2.79
N THR A 62 -6.64 -15.17 3.13
CA THR A 62 -6.92 -16.32 2.26
C THR A 62 -7.81 -16.00 1.06
N THR A 63 -8.54 -14.89 1.09
CA THR A 63 -9.39 -14.44 -0.02
C THR A 63 -8.65 -13.57 -1.04
N ALA A 64 -7.43 -13.14 -0.72
CA ALA A 64 -6.61 -12.37 -1.64
C ALA A 64 -5.99 -13.30 -2.68
N SER A 65 -6.35 -13.08 -3.95
CA SER A 65 -6.02 -13.97 -5.06
C SER A 65 -4.52 -14.06 -5.38
N ASP A 66 -3.68 -13.23 -4.75
CA ASP A 66 -2.22 -13.21 -4.93
C ASP A 66 -1.50 -13.30 -3.56
N SER A 67 -1.73 -14.41 -2.84
CA SER A 67 -1.13 -14.75 -1.53
C SER A 67 0.41 -14.75 -1.48
N ARG A 68 1.08 -14.49 -2.61
CA ARG A 68 2.54 -14.37 -2.73
C ARG A 68 3.07 -12.98 -2.35
N LEU A 69 2.20 -11.98 -2.24
CA LEU A 69 2.56 -10.62 -1.85
C LEU A 69 1.79 -10.25 -0.59
N LEU A 70 2.41 -10.52 0.57
CA LEU A 70 1.83 -10.22 1.86
C LEU A 70 2.16 -8.78 2.28
N PRO A 71 1.25 -8.09 3.01
CA PRO A 71 1.59 -6.83 3.65
C PRO A 71 2.71 -7.07 4.68
N HIS A 72 3.54 -6.04 4.88
CA HIS A 72 4.55 -6.03 5.92
C HIS A 72 3.91 -5.84 7.31
N VAL A 73 2.79 -5.12 7.35
CA VAL A 73 2.03 -4.82 8.58
C VAL A 73 0.54 -4.91 8.26
N GLU A 74 -0.24 -5.53 9.13
CA GLU A 74 -1.71 -5.45 9.12
C GLU A 74 -2.18 -4.67 10.35
N ILE A 75 -3.06 -3.69 10.15
CA ILE A 75 -3.72 -2.95 11.22
C ILE A 75 -5.23 -2.95 10.99
N SER A 76 -6.02 -3.03 12.06
CA SER A 76 -7.48 -2.90 11.97
C SER A 76 -7.96 -1.45 12.06
N ARG A 77 -7.10 -0.53 12.53
CA ARG A 77 -7.38 0.89 12.71
C ARG A 77 -6.17 1.75 12.42
N LEU A 78 -6.38 2.92 11.82
CA LEU A 78 -5.29 3.86 11.52
C LEU A 78 -4.56 4.35 12.79
N ASP A 79 -5.27 4.47 13.91
CA ASP A 79 -4.69 4.82 15.21
C ASP A 79 -3.56 3.87 15.65
N SER A 80 -3.55 2.62 15.16
CA SER A 80 -2.50 1.65 15.48
C SER A 80 -1.14 2.02 14.87
N LEU A 81 -1.07 2.89 13.87
CA LEU A 81 0.19 3.37 13.30
C LEU A 81 1.03 4.17 14.30
N THR A 82 0.42 4.85 15.29
CA THR A 82 1.18 5.62 16.27
C THR A 82 1.94 4.74 17.27
N ALA A 83 1.68 3.43 17.30
CA ALA A 83 2.44 2.48 18.11
C ALA A 83 3.71 1.96 17.41
N LEU A 84 3.93 2.32 16.13
CA LEU A 84 5.07 1.90 15.32
C LEU A 84 6.20 2.96 15.23
N ILE A 85 6.00 4.11 15.88
CA ILE A 85 6.93 5.26 15.99
C ILE A 85 7.30 5.48 17.45
#